data_AF-A0A7C7GHZ6-F1
#
_entry.id   AF-A0A7C7GHZ6-F1
#
_cell.length_a   1.000
_cell.length_b   1.000
_cell.length_c   1.000
_cell.angle_alpha   90.00
_cell.angle_beta   90.00
_cell.angle_gamma   90.00
#
_symmetry.space_group_name_H-M   'P 1'
#
loop_
_entity.id
_entity.type
_entity.pdbx_description
1 polymer ?
#
loop_
_entity_poly.entity_id
_entity_poly.type
_entity_poly.pdbx_seq_one_letter_code
_entity_poly.pdbx_strand_id
1 'polypeptide(L)'
;PDLAGHAALNATQTAGLKAAVYLAQAGFGQTPAMTETFRPVGPNEPGHEGLPRVAYVGQIFSRQQTAEVDEQVLYGLNTNGMLPVLMHPNEWLDGALVASYRTSVGGAETYFYQNHPIITELYRRHDAGELNFVGTVATISGLDNEDRDRGTQIAAHLTKWSLNADAAVLTKYGGGVPHADMAETARLLENTGVRTSVMVSDMSRDRRVESALLFNFPEVDAIVYCGGNDTSWVVPPVERVIAGNPDAAETLSVSHTIGASAVVGVANSQGATHLRSVIY
;
A
#
# COMPACT_ATOMS: atom_id res chain seq x y z
N PRO A 1 -11.30 14.85 -29.07
CA PRO A 1 -11.44 13.54 -29.76
C PRO A 1 -10.11 12.83 -30.05
N ASP A 2 -9.00 13.57 -30.18
CA ASP A 2 -7.68 13.00 -30.57
C ASP A 2 -6.60 13.01 -29.47
N LEU A 3 -6.97 13.12 -28.19
CA LEU A 3 -5.98 13.04 -27.11
C LEU A 3 -5.67 11.56 -26.81
N ALA A 4 -4.40 11.16 -26.86
CA ALA A 4 -3.98 9.83 -26.43
C ALA A 4 -4.39 9.60 -24.97
N GLY A 5 -4.81 8.37 -24.62
CA GLY A 5 -5.31 8.05 -23.28
C GLY A 5 -4.35 8.44 -22.15
N HIS A 6 -3.05 8.19 -22.32
CA HIS A 6 -2.02 8.58 -21.36
C HIS A 6 -1.94 10.10 -21.15
N ALA A 7 -2.12 10.90 -22.20
CA ALA A 7 -2.07 12.35 -22.11
C ALA A 7 -3.23 12.90 -21.25
N ALA A 8 -4.42 12.27 -21.32
CA ALA A 8 -5.55 12.63 -20.47
C ALA A 8 -5.31 12.25 -18.99
N LEU A 9 -4.71 11.07 -18.76
CA LEU A 9 -4.33 10.62 -17.42
C LEU A 9 -3.27 11.54 -16.80
N ASN A 10 -2.19 11.85 -17.54
CA ASN A 10 -1.15 12.76 -17.12
C ASN A 10 -1.70 14.16 -16.79
N ALA A 11 -2.57 14.70 -17.65
CA ALA A 11 -3.19 16.00 -17.41
C ALA A 11 -4.05 15.99 -16.13
N THR A 12 -4.82 14.92 -15.90
CA THR A 12 -5.65 14.75 -14.70
C THR A 12 -4.79 14.63 -13.44
N GLN A 13 -3.74 13.79 -13.46
CA GLN A 13 -2.80 13.64 -12.35
C GLN A 13 -2.12 14.96 -12.03
N THR A 14 -1.61 15.66 -13.06
CA THR A 14 -0.91 16.94 -12.91
C THR A 14 -1.85 18.01 -12.33
N ALA A 15 -3.10 18.07 -12.78
CA ALA A 15 -4.09 18.97 -12.23
C ALA A 15 -4.40 18.64 -10.76
N GLY A 16 -4.54 17.36 -10.42
CA GLY A 16 -4.73 16.89 -9.05
C GLY A 16 -3.57 17.26 -8.12
N LEU A 17 -2.33 17.03 -8.55
CA LEU A 17 -1.12 17.40 -7.80
C LEU A 17 -1.02 18.92 -7.60
N LYS A 18 -1.29 19.71 -8.65
CA LYS A 18 -1.32 21.18 -8.54
C LYS A 18 -2.41 21.67 -7.58
N ALA A 19 -3.60 21.06 -7.63
CA ALA A 19 -4.67 21.38 -6.70
C ALA A 19 -4.30 21.02 -5.26
N ALA A 20 -3.68 19.85 -5.04
CA ALA A 20 -3.19 19.44 -3.72
C ALA A 20 -2.16 20.43 -3.16
N VAL A 21 -1.17 20.84 -3.96
CA VAL A 21 -0.17 21.85 -3.57
C VAL A 21 -0.85 23.20 -3.27
N TYR A 22 -1.77 23.65 -4.12
CA TYR A 22 -2.51 24.89 -3.90
C TYR A 22 -3.31 24.86 -2.59
N LEU A 23 -3.98 23.76 -2.28
CA LEU A 23 -4.70 23.59 -1.01
C LEU A 23 -3.74 23.53 0.19
N ALA A 24 -2.61 22.83 0.05
CA ALA A 24 -1.60 22.72 1.11
C ALA A 24 -0.98 24.09 1.47
N GLN A 25 -0.90 25.02 0.52
CA GLN A 25 -0.41 26.38 0.77
C GLN A 25 -1.23 27.12 1.83
N ALA A 26 -2.52 26.82 1.99
CA ALA A 26 -3.35 27.41 3.03
C ALA A 26 -2.90 27.01 4.46
N GLY A 27 -2.14 25.92 4.60
CA GLY A 27 -1.55 25.48 5.86
C GLY A 27 -0.28 26.22 6.25
N PHE A 28 0.35 26.99 5.34
CA PHE A 28 1.59 27.69 5.66
C PHE A 28 1.38 28.76 6.73
N GLY A 29 2.25 28.74 7.76
CA GLY A 29 2.17 29.64 8.91
C GLY A 29 1.07 29.30 9.92
N GLN A 30 0.28 28.25 9.68
CA GLN A 30 -0.70 27.76 10.65
C GLN A 30 -0.03 26.82 11.66
N THR A 31 -0.51 26.82 12.90
CA THR A 31 -0.10 25.83 13.91
C THR A 31 -0.90 24.55 13.70
N PRO A 32 -0.26 23.39 13.51
CA PRO A 32 -0.97 22.13 13.33
C PRO A 32 -1.69 21.72 14.63
N ALA A 33 -2.81 21.00 14.49
CA ALA A 33 -3.55 20.49 15.65
C ALA A 33 -2.77 19.42 16.43
N MET A 34 -1.87 18.71 15.74
CA MET A 34 -1.01 17.68 16.32
C MET A 34 0.35 17.73 15.62
N THR A 35 1.42 17.46 16.36
CA THR A 35 2.76 17.23 15.83
C THR A 35 3.30 15.95 16.43
N GLU A 36 3.80 15.08 15.57
CA GLU A 36 4.48 13.86 15.95
C GLU A 36 5.94 13.97 15.53
N THR A 37 6.86 13.42 16.33
CA THR A 37 8.29 13.42 16.04
C THR A 37 8.79 12.00 16.06
N PHE A 38 9.21 11.51 14.91
CA PHE A 38 9.79 10.18 14.76
C PHE A 38 11.27 10.19 15.14
N ARG A 39 11.69 9.23 15.98
CA ARG A 39 13.12 9.03 16.25
C ARG A 39 13.83 8.46 15.02
N PRO A 40 15.16 8.62 14.93
CA PRO A 40 15.95 7.96 13.90
C PRO A 40 15.71 6.45 13.88
N VAL A 41 15.56 5.90 12.67
CA VAL A 41 15.35 4.47 12.41
C VAL A 41 16.32 4.02 11.34
N GLY A 42 16.67 2.73 11.37
CA GLY A 42 17.63 2.19 10.41
C GLY A 42 18.36 0.96 10.91
N PRO A 43 19.09 0.27 10.02
CA PRO A 43 19.72 -0.99 10.37
C PRO A 43 20.84 -0.84 11.40
N ASN A 44 21.44 0.35 11.49
CA ASN A 44 22.58 0.67 12.35
C ASN A 44 22.22 1.64 13.49
N GLU A 45 20.94 1.93 13.70
CA GLU A 45 20.54 2.84 14.79
C GLU A 45 20.77 2.17 16.15
N PRO A 46 21.49 2.85 17.08
CA PRO A 46 21.84 2.30 18.39
C PRO A 46 20.66 2.35 19.38
N GLY A 47 20.77 1.62 20.49
CA GLY A 47 19.80 1.72 21.60
C GLY A 47 18.60 0.80 21.51
N HIS A 48 18.60 -0.12 20.54
CA HIS A 48 17.58 -1.15 20.33
C HIS A 48 18.19 -2.56 20.30
N GLU A 49 19.31 -2.75 21.00
CA GLU A 49 20.01 -4.03 21.07
C GLU A 49 19.11 -5.10 21.72
N GLY A 50 19.04 -6.28 21.09
CA GLY A 50 18.23 -7.40 21.58
C GLY A 50 16.74 -7.32 21.27
N LEU A 51 16.26 -6.23 20.66
CA LEU A 51 14.88 -6.15 20.17
C LEU A 51 14.74 -6.80 18.78
N PRO A 52 13.57 -7.39 18.45
CA PRO A 52 13.30 -7.91 17.12
C PRO A 52 13.43 -6.82 16.05
N ARG A 53 14.20 -7.09 15.01
CA ARG A 53 14.42 -6.17 13.88
C ARG A 53 13.30 -6.33 12.87
N VAL A 54 12.46 -5.32 12.72
CA VAL A 54 11.26 -5.36 11.88
C VAL A 54 11.42 -4.43 10.69
N ALA A 55 11.14 -4.94 9.49
CA ALA A 55 11.12 -4.18 8.25
C ALA A 55 9.69 -4.07 7.68
N TYR A 56 9.50 -3.15 6.74
CA TYR A 56 8.30 -3.06 5.93
C TYR A 56 8.64 -3.32 4.46
N VAL A 57 7.84 -4.14 3.77
CA VAL A 57 7.98 -4.39 2.32
C VAL A 57 6.67 -4.07 1.64
N GLY A 58 6.66 -3.04 0.78
CA GLY A 58 5.44 -2.57 0.12
C GLY A 58 5.55 -2.62 -1.39
N GLN A 59 4.58 -3.24 -2.06
CA GLN A 59 4.43 -3.05 -3.51
C GLN A 59 3.81 -1.69 -3.81
N ILE A 60 4.46 -0.91 -4.68
CA ILE A 60 4.01 0.45 -5.03
C ILE A 60 3.33 0.52 -6.40
N PHE A 61 3.44 -0.54 -7.20
CA PHE A 61 2.90 -0.62 -8.56
C PHE A 61 2.74 -2.09 -9.00
N SER A 62 1.89 -2.34 -10.00
CA SER A 62 1.71 -3.66 -10.62
C SER A 62 1.91 -3.62 -12.13
N ARG A 63 2.87 -4.44 -12.63
CA ARG A 63 3.12 -4.58 -14.08
C ARG A 63 2.08 -5.42 -14.81
N GLN A 64 1.00 -5.85 -14.15
CA GLN A 64 -0.21 -6.29 -14.87
C GLN A 64 -0.75 -5.20 -15.81
N GLN A 65 -0.30 -3.96 -15.62
CA GLN A 65 -0.44 -2.86 -16.56
C GLN A 65 0.94 -2.27 -16.84
N THR A 66 1.23 -1.97 -18.11
CA THR A 66 2.43 -1.22 -18.45
C THR A 66 2.29 0.18 -17.92
N ALA A 67 3.28 0.65 -17.15
CA ALA A 67 3.33 2.04 -16.72
C ALA A 67 3.35 2.95 -17.95
N GLU A 68 2.50 3.98 -17.96
CA GLU A 68 2.46 4.92 -19.08
C GLU A 68 3.77 5.70 -19.15
N VAL A 69 4.21 6.15 -20.33
CA VAL A 69 5.55 6.75 -20.53
C VAL A 69 5.84 7.95 -19.61
N ASP A 70 4.79 8.69 -19.25
CA ASP A 70 4.84 9.91 -18.43
C ASP A 70 4.36 9.66 -16.99
N GLU A 71 4.10 8.41 -16.61
CA GLU A 71 3.62 8.05 -15.27
C GLU A 71 4.75 8.12 -14.25
N GLN A 72 4.59 9.00 -13.27
CA GLN A 72 5.60 9.29 -12.24
C GLN A 72 5.12 8.75 -10.89
N VAL A 73 5.79 7.72 -10.38
CA VAL A 73 5.37 6.99 -9.17
C VAL A 73 6.37 7.17 -8.04
N LEU A 74 7.66 6.90 -8.29
CA LEU A 74 8.71 6.97 -7.28
C LEU A 74 9.73 8.04 -7.69
N TYR A 75 9.94 9.05 -6.85
CA TYR A 75 10.88 10.16 -7.09
C TYR A 75 10.68 10.88 -8.43
N GLY A 76 9.44 10.99 -8.89
CA GLY A 76 9.13 11.59 -10.18
C GLY A 76 9.54 10.71 -11.38
N LEU A 77 9.98 9.47 -11.14
CA LEU A 77 10.36 8.50 -12.16
C LEU A 77 9.27 7.44 -12.35
N ASN A 78 9.31 6.84 -13.54
CA ASN A 78 8.47 5.74 -13.94
C ASN A 78 8.95 4.41 -13.32
N THR A 79 8.04 3.44 -13.18
CA THR A 79 8.33 2.11 -12.60
C THR A 79 8.73 1.06 -13.63
N ASN A 80 8.80 1.41 -14.92
CA ASN A 80 9.18 0.46 -15.95
C ASN A 80 10.64 0.03 -15.78
N GLY A 81 10.86 -1.28 -15.59
CA GLY A 81 12.19 -1.83 -15.34
C GLY A 81 12.72 -1.57 -13.92
N MET A 82 11.89 -1.05 -13.01
CA MET A 82 12.27 -0.85 -11.61
C MET A 82 12.51 -2.19 -10.92
N LEU A 83 13.64 -2.30 -10.23
CA LEU A 83 13.93 -3.37 -9.27
C LEU A 83 13.51 -2.92 -7.86
N PRO A 84 13.33 -3.84 -6.91
CA PRO A 84 13.11 -3.45 -5.52
C PRO A 84 14.23 -2.56 -4.99
N VAL A 85 13.87 -1.56 -4.19
CA VAL A 85 14.80 -0.57 -3.64
C VAL A 85 14.62 -0.43 -2.13
N LEU A 86 15.72 -0.16 -1.43
CA LEU A 86 15.68 0.26 -0.02
C LEU A 86 15.17 1.70 0.05
N MET A 87 14.30 1.96 1.01
CA MET A 87 13.83 3.31 1.31
C MET A 87 13.85 3.52 2.82
N HIS A 88 14.28 4.70 3.24
CA HIS A 88 14.04 5.16 4.59
C HIS A 88 12.52 5.39 4.78
N PRO A 89 11.92 5.06 5.94
CA PRO A 89 10.48 5.19 6.12
C PRO A 89 9.96 6.62 5.93
N ASN A 90 10.76 7.64 6.28
CA ASN A 90 10.41 9.05 5.99
C ASN A 90 10.27 9.37 4.50
N GLU A 91 10.92 8.64 3.60
CA GLU A 91 10.77 8.88 2.17
C GLU A 91 9.33 8.60 1.71
N TRP A 92 8.66 7.63 2.31
CA TRP A 92 7.23 7.36 2.07
C TRP A 92 6.37 8.52 2.55
N LEU A 93 6.62 8.98 3.79
CA LEU A 93 5.85 10.03 4.45
C LEU A 93 6.05 11.41 3.81
N ASP A 94 7.25 11.69 3.29
CA ASP A 94 7.65 12.95 2.66
C ASP A 94 7.22 13.04 1.17
N GLY A 95 6.53 12.01 0.66
CA GLY A 95 5.96 12.05 -0.68
C GLY A 95 6.92 11.64 -1.81
N ALA A 96 7.93 10.82 -1.52
CA ALA A 96 8.71 10.16 -2.59
C ALA A 96 7.81 9.32 -3.51
N LEU A 97 6.66 8.86 -3.00
CA LEU A 97 5.69 8.03 -3.69
C LEU A 97 4.39 8.77 -3.99
N VAL A 98 3.93 8.63 -5.23
CA VAL A 98 2.62 9.08 -5.70
C VAL A 98 1.90 7.87 -6.31
N ALA A 99 0.60 7.75 -6.06
CA ALA A 99 -0.20 6.71 -6.67
C ALA A 99 -0.17 6.78 -8.21
N SER A 100 -0.16 5.60 -8.84
CA SER A 100 -0.35 5.44 -10.29
C SER A 100 -1.61 6.15 -10.78
N TYR A 101 -1.63 6.49 -12.08
CA TYR A 101 -2.81 7.02 -12.76
C TYR A 101 -4.04 6.14 -12.60
N ARG A 102 -3.85 4.82 -12.46
CA ARG A 102 -4.95 3.86 -12.39
C ARG A 102 -5.12 3.39 -10.97
N THR A 103 -6.26 3.76 -10.39
CA THR A 103 -6.71 3.26 -9.09
C THR A 103 -6.88 1.74 -9.17
N SER A 104 -6.11 0.98 -8.40
CA SER A 104 -6.33 -0.45 -8.23
C SER A 104 -7.56 -0.71 -7.34
N VAL A 105 -8.18 -1.89 -7.47
CA VAL A 105 -9.19 -2.36 -6.50
C VAL A 105 -8.56 -2.39 -5.11
N GLY A 106 -9.18 -1.74 -4.14
CA GLY A 106 -8.61 -1.57 -2.80
C GLY A 106 -7.49 -0.53 -2.72
N GLY A 107 -7.45 0.41 -3.67
CA GLY A 107 -6.82 1.74 -3.63
C GLY A 107 -5.38 1.78 -3.10
N ALA A 108 -4.43 2.12 -3.97
CA ALA A 108 -3.24 2.81 -3.50
C ALA A 108 -3.48 4.31 -3.68
N GLU A 109 -3.51 5.06 -2.60
CA GLU A 109 -3.69 6.51 -2.62
C GLU A 109 -2.44 7.21 -2.12
N THR A 110 -2.06 8.31 -2.77
CA THR A 110 -0.92 9.16 -2.34
C THR A 110 -1.08 9.59 -0.89
N TYR A 111 -2.31 9.91 -0.47
CA TYR A 111 -2.61 10.28 0.92
C TYR A 111 -2.17 9.20 1.91
N PHE A 112 -2.44 7.92 1.62
CA PHE A 112 -2.06 6.82 2.50
C PHE A 112 -0.60 6.40 2.36
N TYR A 113 0.14 6.78 1.30
CA TYR A 113 1.60 6.68 1.32
C TYR A 113 2.22 7.75 2.24
N GLN A 114 1.66 8.96 2.23
CA GLN A 114 2.14 10.07 3.06
C GLN A 114 1.67 9.98 4.52
N ASN A 115 0.60 9.24 4.78
CA ASN A 115 0.02 8.97 6.11
C ASN A 115 0.01 7.47 6.38
N HIS A 116 1.13 6.80 6.12
CA HIS A 116 1.21 5.35 6.00
C HIS A 116 0.95 4.62 7.32
N PRO A 117 -0.22 3.94 7.50
CA PRO A 117 -0.64 3.42 8.81
C PRO A 117 0.33 2.41 9.42
N ILE A 118 0.87 1.51 8.59
CA ILE A 118 1.84 0.50 9.03
C ILE A 118 3.18 1.16 9.43
N ILE A 119 3.72 2.06 8.61
CA ILE A 119 4.99 2.74 8.90
C ILE A 119 4.87 3.59 10.17
N THR A 120 3.78 4.34 10.34
CA THR A 120 3.55 5.15 11.55
C THR A 120 3.41 4.28 12.81
N GLU A 121 2.75 3.13 12.71
CA GLU A 121 2.66 2.18 13.84
C GLU A 121 4.02 1.53 14.16
N LEU A 122 4.83 1.21 13.14
CA LEU A 122 6.19 0.70 13.33
C LEU A 122 7.07 1.74 14.02
N TYR A 123 6.97 3.02 13.65
CA TYR A 123 7.60 4.11 14.39
C TYR A 123 7.14 4.17 15.85
N ARG A 124 5.82 4.14 16.10
CA ARG A 124 5.28 4.19 17.46
C ARG A 124 5.80 3.05 18.35
N ARG A 125 5.86 1.83 17.80
CA ARG A 125 6.36 0.64 18.51
C ARG A 125 7.88 0.67 18.70
N HIS A 126 8.60 1.21 17.72
CA HIS A 126 10.03 1.47 17.84
C HIS A 126 10.32 2.43 18.99
N ASP A 127 9.62 3.57 19.03
CA ASP A 127 9.78 4.58 20.09
C ASP A 127 9.39 4.05 21.48
N ALA A 128 8.42 3.13 21.54
CA ALA A 128 8.02 2.43 22.76
C ALA A 128 9.02 1.34 23.20
N GLY A 129 10.05 1.03 22.41
CA GLY A 129 11.03 -0.02 22.71
C GLY A 129 10.48 -1.44 22.56
N GLU A 130 9.41 -1.63 21.79
CA GLU A 130 8.78 -2.93 21.53
C GLU A 130 9.49 -3.70 20.40
N LEU A 131 10.09 -2.96 19.45
CA LEU A 131 10.80 -3.50 18.28
C LEU A 131 11.89 -2.53 17.80
N ASN A 132 12.78 -3.00 16.93
CA ASN A 132 13.72 -2.16 16.18
C ASN A 132 13.21 -2.00 14.73
N PHE A 133 12.71 -0.82 14.35
CA PHE A 133 12.27 -0.59 12.97
C PHE A 133 13.49 -0.27 12.11
N VAL A 134 13.87 -1.18 11.22
CA VAL A 134 15.16 -1.13 10.53
C VAL A 134 15.10 -0.49 9.15
N GLY A 135 13.91 -0.23 8.61
CA GLY A 135 13.72 0.42 7.31
C GLY A 135 12.68 -0.26 6.45
N THR A 136 12.65 0.11 5.17
CA THR A 136 11.63 -0.38 4.23
C THR A 136 12.23 -0.82 2.89
N VAL A 137 11.47 -1.64 2.16
CA VAL A 137 11.73 -2.01 0.77
C VAL A 137 10.49 -1.67 -0.06
N ALA A 138 10.65 -0.82 -1.08
CA ALA A 138 9.64 -0.63 -2.11
C ALA A 138 9.88 -1.63 -3.24
N THR A 139 8.83 -2.32 -3.69
CA THR A 139 8.88 -3.29 -4.77
C THR A 139 7.72 -3.09 -5.75
N ILE A 140 7.71 -3.81 -6.85
CA ILE A 140 6.62 -3.82 -7.83
C ILE A 140 6.21 -5.26 -8.12
N SER A 141 4.95 -5.46 -8.49
CA SER A 141 4.52 -6.77 -8.99
C SER A 141 5.00 -6.99 -10.42
N GLY A 142 5.54 -8.18 -10.70
CA GLY A 142 6.13 -8.59 -11.97
C GLY A 142 5.11 -8.74 -13.10
N LEU A 143 5.61 -8.64 -14.34
CA LEU A 143 4.78 -8.84 -15.55
C LEU A 143 4.56 -10.33 -15.82
N ASP A 144 5.61 -11.13 -15.62
CA ASP A 144 5.64 -12.56 -15.86
C ASP A 144 6.38 -13.29 -14.72
N ASN A 145 6.57 -14.61 -14.88
CA ASN A 145 7.21 -15.44 -13.87
C ASN A 145 8.69 -15.10 -13.65
N GLU A 146 9.42 -14.65 -14.68
CA GLU A 146 10.84 -14.32 -14.56
C GLU A 146 11.03 -12.98 -13.86
N ASP A 147 10.20 -11.99 -14.22
CA ASP A 147 10.12 -10.70 -13.53
C ASP A 147 9.75 -10.89 -12.06
N ARG A 148 8.76 -11.76 -11.79
CA ARG A 148 8.37 -12.12 -10.41
C ARG A 148 9.54 -12.72 -9.65
N ASP A 149 10.13 -13.81 -10.15
CA ASP A 149 11.23 -14.50 -9.46
C ASP A 149 12.39 -13.55 -9.14
N ARG A 150 12.77 -12.70 -10.10
CA ARG A 150 13.79 -11.67 -9.91
C ARG A 150 13.39 -10.66 -8.84
N GLY A 151 12.18 -10.13 -8.92
CA GLY A 151 11.67 -9.10 -7.99
C GLY A 151 11.55 -9.62 -6.55
N THR A 152 10.97 -10.81 -6.37
CA THR A 152 10.76 -11.39 -5.03
C THR A 152 12.09 -11.79 -4.38
N GLN A 153 13.04 -12.34 -5.14
CA GLN A 153 14.37 -12.67 -4.63
C GLN A 153 15.16 -11.41 -4.21
N ILE A 154 15.14 -10.35 -5.02
CA ILE A 154 15.83 -9.09 -4.66
C ILE A 154 15.18 -8.47 -3.42
N ALA A 155 13.84 -8.41 -3.34
CA ALA A 155 13.14 -7.85 -2.19
C ALA A 155 13.45 -8.64 -0.89
N ALA A 156 13.43 -9.98 -0.97
CA ALA A 156 13.79 -10.84 0.16
C ALA A 156 15.26 -10.65 0.56
N HIS A 157 16.17 -10.56 -0.40
CA HIS A 157 17.60 -10.36 -0.15
C HIS A 157 17.89 -9.00 0.52
N LEU A 158 17.31 -7.90 0.02
CA LEU A 158 17.45 -6.58 0.63
C LEU A 158 16.93 -6.57 2.07
N THR A 159 15.75 -7.16 2.29
CA THR A 159 15.14 -7.25 3.62
C THR A 159 15.99 -8.09 4.58
N LYS A 160 16.44 -9.28 4.17
CA LYS A 160 17.23 -10.16 5.04
C LYS A 160 18.63 -9.63 5.29
N TRP A 161 19.35 -9.21 4.26
CA TRP A 161 20.80 -8.99 4.37
C TRP A 161 21.20 -7.53 4.44
N SER A 162 20.43 -6.63 3.82
CA SER A 162 20.74 -5.18 3.89
C SER A 162 20.10 -4.53 5.11
N LEU A 163 18.85 -4.87 5.42
CA LEU A 163 18.18 -4.39 6.64
C LEU A 163 18.49 -5.26 7.86
N ASN A 164 19.01 -6.47 7.66
CA ASN A 164 19.24 -7.46 8.71
C ASN A 164 17.96 -7.72 9.53
N ALA A 165 16.82 -7.91 8.85
CA ALA A 165 15.52 -8.05 9.51
C ALA A 165 15.33 -9.45 10.11
N ASP A 166 14.69 -9.50 11.27
CA ASP A 166 14.15 -10.71 11.92
C ASP A 166 12.68 -10.94 11.57
N ALA A 167 11.95 -9.86 11.26
CA ALA A 167 10.58 -9.91 10.77
C ALA A 167 10.27 -8.84 9.72
N ALA A 168 9.23 -9.07 8.91
CA ALA A 168 8.76 -8.13 7.91
C ALA A 168 7.23 -8.08 7.83
N VAL A 169 6.67 -6.87 7.72
CA VAL A 169 5.26 -6.65 7.35
C VAL A 169 5.19 -6.38 5.85
N LEU A 170 4.34 -7.12 5.13
CA LEU A 170 4.21 -7.03 3.69
C LEU A 170 2.83 -6.57 3.25
N THR A 171 2.80 -5.63 2.32
CA THR A 171 1.60 -5.19 1.60
C THR A 171 1.80 -5.32 0.09
N LYS A 172 0.68 -5.27 -0.63
CA LYS A 172 0.60 -5.44 -2.07
C LYS A 172 -0.05 -4.21 -2.74
N TYR A 173 0.15 -4.08 -4.04
CA TYR A 173 -0.53 -3.09 -4.87
C TYR A 173 -1.69 -3.73 -5.61
N GLY A 174 -2.94 -3.41 -5.26
CA GLY A 174 -4.11 -3.99 -5.95
C GLY A 174 -4.27 -5.50 -5.74
N GLY A 175 -5.07 -6.17 -6.57
CA GLY A 175 -5.34 -7.62 -6.49
C GLY A 175 -4.81 -8.42 -7.68
N GLY A 176 -4.92 -9.76 -7.64
CA GLY A 176 -4.38 -10.64 -8.69
C GLY A 176 -2.91 -11.01 -8.48
N VAL A 177 -2.08 -10.90 -9.52
CA VAL A 177 -0.63 -11.22 -9.51
C VAL A 177 0.14 -10.57 -8.33
N PRO A 178 -0.14 -9.32 -7.94
CA PRO A 178 0.38 -8.70 -6.72
C PRO A 178 0.35 -9.59 -5.46
N HIS A 179 -0.70 -10.38 -5.28
CA HIS A 179 -0.78 -11.32 -4.16
C HIS A 179 0.24 -12.46 -4.26
N ALA A 180 0.41 -13.03 -5.46
CA ALA A 180 1.35 -14.13 -5.66
C ALA A 180 2.79 -13.67 -5.40
N ASP A 181 3.13 -12.45 -5.84
CA ASP A 181 4.47 -11.89 -5.66
C ASP A 181 4.75 -11.55 -4.20
N MET A 182 3.76 -10.99 -3.49
CA MET A 182 3.87 -10.72 -2.05
C MET A 182 4.01 -12.03 -1.27
N ALA A 183 3.20 -13.04 -1.60
CA ALA A 183 3.25 -14.35 -0.95
C ALA A 183 4.58 -15.08 -1.20
N GLU A 184 5.11 -15.02 -2.43
CA GLU A 184 6.40 -15.61 -2.75
C GLU A 184 7.54 -14.86 -2.05
N THR A 185 7.48 -13.53 -1.97
CA THR A 185 8.45 -12.74 -1.17
C THR A 185 8.40 -13.16 0.30
N ALA A 186 7.20 -13.30 0.87
CA ALA A 186 7.02 -13.74 2.25
C ALA A 186 7.58 -15.17 2.46
N ARG A 187 7.30 -16.08 1.53
CA ARG A 187 7.81 -17.45 1.53
C ARG A 187 9.34 -17.51 1.53
N LEU A 188 10.00 -16.71 0.69
CA LEU A 188 11.45 -16.62 0.64
C LEU A 188 12.04 -16.07 1.95
N LEU A 189 11.37 -15.08 2.55
CA LEU A 189 11.75 -14.51 3.84
C LEU A 189 11.64 -15.52 4.99
N GLU A 190 10.51 -16.23 5.11
CA GLU A 190 10.32 -17.28 6.12
C GLU A 190 11.39 -18.38 6.00
N ASN A 191 11.66 -18.83 4.77
CA ASN A 191 12.69 -19.84 4.49
C ASN A 191 14.13 -19.37 4.79
N THR A 192 14.34 -18.06 5.02
CA THR A 192 15.63 -17.49 5.46
C THR A 192 15.59 -17.00 6.92
N GLY A 193 14.55 -17.40 7.66
CA GLY A 193 14.40 -17.11 9.08
C GLY A 193 13.93 -15.68 9.39
N VAL A 194 13.26 -15.01 8.44
CA VAL A 194 12.57 -13.73 8.67
C VAL A 194 11.08 -14.02 8.80
N ARG A 195 10.49 -13.76 9.97
CA ARG A 195 9.06 -13.96 10.19
C ARG A 195 8.25 -12.91 9.43
N THR A 196 7.12 -13.29 8.87
CA THR A 196 6.36 -12.43 7.96
C THR A 196 4.93 -12.26 8.42
N SER A 197 4.37 -11.08 8.18
CA SER A 197 2.92 -10.89 8.18
C SER A 197 2.50 -10.25 6.86
N VAL A 198 1.45 -10.78 6.24
CA VAL A 198 1.01 -10.37 4.90
C VAL A 198 -0.42 -9.83 4.94
N MET A 199 -0.67 -8.75 4.21
CA MET A 199 -2.01 -8.18 4.08
C MET A 199 -2.71 -8.66 2.81
N VAL A 200 -3.84 -9.36 2.97
CA VAL A 200 -4.59 -9.95 1.86
C VAL A 200 -6.03 -9.44 1.81
N SER A 201 -6.53 -9.20 0.61
CA SER A 201 -7.96 -8.92 0.33
C SER A 201 -8.58 -10.06 -0.47
N ASP A 202 -9.87 -10.35 -0.27
CA ASP A 202 -10.58 -11.32 -1.10
C ASP A 202 -10.98 -10.71 -2.45
N MET A 203 -10.61 -11.40 -3.53
CA MET A 203 -10.98 -11.05 -4.90
C MET A 203 -12.13 -11.92 -5.42
N SER A 204 -12.49 -12.98 -4.71
CA SER A 204 -13.64 -13.84 -4.97
C SER A 204 -14.95 -13.12 -4.65
N ARG A 205 -16.02 -13.51 -5.35
CA ARG A 205 -17.37 -12.99 -5.13
C ARG A 205 -18.31 -14.04 -4.53
N ASP A 206 -17.86 -15.29 -4.46
CA ASP A 206 -18.68 -16.45 -4.11
C ASP A 206 -18.51 -16.89 -2.65
N ARG A 207 -17.65 -16.19 -1.88
CA ARG A 207 -17.43 -16.40 -0.44
C ARG A 207 -16.91 -17.78 -0.08
N ARG A 208 -16.37 -18.52 -1.06
CA ARG A 208 -15.78 -19.84 -0.85
C ARG A 208 -14.32 -19.70 -0.47
N VAL A 209 -13.91 -20.40 0.58
CA VAL A 209 -12.52 -20.37 1.09
C VAL A 209 -11.54 -20.78 -0.02
N GLU A 210 -11.89 -21.77 -0.83
CA GLU A 210 -11.08 -22.25 -1.96
C GLU A 210 -10.93 -21.21 -3.07
N SER A 211 -11.89 -20.29 -3.19
CA SER A 211 -11.87 -19.21 -4.18
C SER A 211 -11.19 -17.94 -3.65
N ALA A 212 -11.16 -17.77 -2.33
CA ALA A 212 -10.47 -16.69 -1.62
C ALA A 212 -8.99 -17.00 -1.32
N LEU A 213 -8.60 -18.29 -1.32
CA LEU A 213 -7.21 -18.74 -1.13
C LEU A 213 -6.35 -18.39 -2.34
N LEU A 214 -5.61 -17.28 -2.24
CA LEU A 214 -4.74 -16.78 -3.31
C LEU A 214 -3.35 -17.44 -3.32
N PHE A 215 -2.94 -18.06 -2.22
CA PHE A 215 -1.74 -18.88 -2.06
C PHE A 215 -1.92 -19.84 -0.86
N ASN A 216 -1.09 -20.88 -0.78
CA ASN A 216 -1.12 -21.86 0.30
C ASN A 216 0.31 -22.30 0.65
N PHE A 217 1.07 -21.38 1.24
CA PHE A 217 2.41 -21.65 1.75
C PHE A 217 2.30 -21.88 3.25
N PRO A 218 2.57 -23.10 3.78
CA PRO A 218 2.47 -23.40 5.19
C PRO A 218 3.32 -22.48 6.09
N GLU A 219 4.42 -21.97 5.55
CA GLU A 219 5.30 -21.03 6.24
C GLU A 219 4.75 -19.60 6.36
N VAL A 220 3.81 -19.20 5.48
CA VAL A 220 3.18 -17.86 5.52
C VAL A 220 1.88 -17.94 6.32
N ASP A 221 2.01 -17.95 7.64
CA ASP A 221 0.93 -18.27 8.59
C ASP A 221 0.28 -17.04 9.27
N ALA A 222 0.93 -15.86 9.24
CA ALA A 222 0.39 -14.64 9.85
C ALA A 222 -0.28 -13.72 8.80
N ILE A 223 -1.52 -14.07 8.44
CA ILE A 223 -2.28 -13.39 7.39
C ILE A 223 -3.27 -12.37 8.00
N VAL A 224 -3.18 -11.11 7.59
CA VAL A 224 -4.15 -10.06 7.91
C VAL A 224 -5.14 -9.92 6.76
N TYR A 225 -6.37 -10.38 7.00
CA TYR A 225 -7.46 -10.28 6.02
C TYR A 225 -8.11 -8.90 6.05
N CYS A 226 -8.05 -8.16 4.94
CA CYS A 226 -8.53 -6.79 4.85
C CYS A 226 -9.93 -6.61 4.22
N GLY A 227 -10.66 -7.69 3.98
CA GLY A 227 -11.98 -7.67 3.33
C GLY A 227 -11.89 -7.85 1.80
N GLY A 228 -13.04 -7.85 1.13
CA GLY A 228 -13.10 -8.14 -0.30
C GLY A 228 -14.40 -7.71 -0.98
N ASN A 229 -14.58 -8.13 -2.23
CA ASN A 229 -15.73 -7.75 -3.08
C ASN A 229 -17.06 -8.40 -2.67
N ASP A 230 -17.08 -9.21 -1.62
CA ASP A 230 -18.25 -9.92 -1.13
C ASP A 230 -19.09 -9.12 -0.13
N THR A 231 -18.57 -7.98 0.33
CA THR A 231 -19.18 -7.17 1.38
C THR A 231 -19.87 -5.95 0.77
N SER A 232 -21.12 -5.71 1.16
CA SER A 232 -21.90 -4.55 0.75
C SER A 232 -22.87 -4.12 1.84
N TRP A 233 -23.27 -2.85 1.81
CA TRP A 233 -24.22 -2.27 2.74
C TRP A 233 -25.28 -1.48 2.00
N VAL A 234 -26.51 -1.50 2.51
CA VAL A 234 -27.54 -0.56 2.09
C VAL A 234 -27.28 0.74 2.86
N VAL A 235 -27.00 1.82 2.13
CA VAL A 235 -26.89 3.16 2.71
C VAL A 235 -28.24 3.89 2.62
N PRO A 236 -28.63 4.64 3.66
CA PRO A 236 -29.83 5.45 3.62
C PRO A 236 -29.65 6.66 2.68
N PRO A 237 -30.76 7.33 2.28
CA PRO A 237 -30.68 8.62 1.59
C PRO A 237 -29.94 9.66 2.43
N VAL A 238 -29.26 10.59 1.79
CA VAL A 238 -28.50 11.66 2.46
C VAL A 238 -29.06 13.03 2.11
N GLU A 239 -29.01 13.97 3.06
CA GLU A 239 -29.50 15.35 2.86
C GLU A 239 -28.60 16.16 1.92
N ARG A 240 -27.31 15.82 1.86
CA ARG A 240 -26.30 16.54 1.08
C ARG A 240 -25.41 15.55 0.34
N VAL A 241 -25.29 15.75 -0.97
CA VAL A 241 -24.39 15.01 -1.84
C VAL A 241 -23.32 15.94 -2.42
N ILE A 242 -22.08 15.49 -2.41
CA ILE A 242 -20.96 16.13 -3.11
C ILE A 242 -20.48 15.13 -4.16
N ALA A 243 -20.67 15.46 -5.43
CA ALA A 243 -20.33 14.58 -6.54
C ALA A 243 -19.71 15.37 -7.70
N GLY A 244 -18.95 14.68 -8.56
CA GLY A 244 -18.29 15.29 -9.72
C GLY A 244 -19.24 15.68 -10.86
N ASN A 245 -20.48 15.21 -10.85
CA ASN A 245 -21.51 15.53 -11.85
C ASN A 245 -22.93 15.28 -11.31
N PRO A 246 -23.98 15.80 -11.99
CA PRO A 246 -25.38 15.63 -11.57
C PRO A 246 -25.85 14.18 -11.49
N ASP A 247 -25.46 13.31 -12.43
CA ASP A 247 -25.91 11.91 -12.46
C ASP A 247 -25.39 11.11 -11.25
N ALA A 248 -24.13 11.34 -10.88
CA ALA A 248 -23.54 10.82 -9.66
C ALA A 248 -24.22 11.40 -8.42
N ALA A 249 -24.61 12.68 -8.45
CA ALA A 249 -25.32 13.29 -7.34
C ALA A 249 -26.71 12.64 -7.11
N GLU A 250 -27.46 12.41 -8.19
CA GLU A 250 -28.76 11.75 -8.15
C GLU A 250 -28.63 10.32 -7.62
N THR A 251 -27.69 9.55 -8.16
CA THR A 251 -27.42 8.15 -7.75
C THR A 251 -27.08 8.06 -6.26
N LEU A 252 -26.22 8.95 -5.76
CA LEU A 252 -25.76 8.94 -4.37
C LEU A 252 -26.80 9.52 -3.38
N SER A 253 -27.81 10.25 -3.85
CA SER A 253 -28.81 10.92 -2.99
C SER A 253 -29.86 9.98 -2.41
N VAL A 254 -30.14 8.88 -3.12
CA VAL A 254 -31.17 7.91 -2.73
C VAL A 254 -30.59 6.74 -1.97
N SER A 255 -31.44 5.94 -1.32
CA SER A 255 -30.97 4.69 -0.71
C SER A 255 -30.50 3.74 -1.81
N HIS A 256 -29.29 3.20 -1.66
CA HIS A 256 -28.70 2.27 -2.60
C HIS A 256 -27.72 1.34 -1.88
N THR A 257 -27.31 0.28 -2.57
CA THR A 257 -26.28 -0.64 -2.06
C THR A 257 -24.90 -0.17 -2.52
N ILE A 258 -23.99 -0.02 -1.57
CA ILE A 258 -22.57 0.25 -1.83
C ILE A 258 -21.73 -0.98 -1.47
N GLY A 259 -20.77 -1.31 -2.32
CA GLY A 259 -19.78 -2.36 -2.04
C GLY A 259 -18.63 -1.84 -1.19
N ALA A 260 -17.96 -2.74 -0.47
CA ALA A 260 -16.77 -2.46 0.33
C ALA A 260 -15.67 -1.72 -0.45
N SER A 261 -15.45 -2.09 -1.71
CA SER A 261 -14.47 -1.46 -2.58
C SER A 261 -14.82 -0.03 -3.02
N ALA A 262 -16.07 0.42 -2.84
CA ALA A 262 -16.50 1.78 -3.13
C ALA A 262 -16.33 2.74 -1.94
N VAL A 263 -15.99 2.21 -0.76
CA VAL A 263 -15.76 3.01 0.45
C VAL A 263 -14.26 3.19 0.65
N VAL A 264 -13.82 4.45 0.67
CA VAL A 264 -12.41 4.80 0.88
C VAL A 264 -11.92 4.21 2.20
N GLY A 265 -10.72 3.62 2.16
CA GLY A 265 -10.10 3.01 3.33
C GLY A 265 -10.51 1.56 3.57
N VAL A 266 -11.75 1.14 3.29
CA VAL A 266 -12.27 -0.18 3.71
C VAL A 266 -11.46 -1.37 3.18
N ALA A 267 -11.14 -1.38 1.88
CA ALA A 267 -10.36 -2.44 1.25
C ALA A 267 -8.93 -1.98 0.93
N ASN A 268 -8.46 -0.93 1.61
CA ASN A 268 -7.16 -0.30 1.33
C ASN A 268 -5.99 -1.25 1.61
N SER A 269 -5.17 -1.47 0.58
CA SER A 269 -4.03 -2.38 0.64
C SER A 269 -2.77 -1.80 1.31
N GLN A 270 -2.78 -0.51 1.69
CA GLN A 270 -1.71 0.18 2.43
C GLN A 270 -1.93 0.14 3.96
N GLY A 271 -3.01 -0.51 4.43
CA GLY A 271 -3.32 -0.70 5.85
C GLY A 271 -4.27 0.32 6.46
N ALA A 272 -4.97 1.12 5.66
CA ALA A 272 -5.95 2.10 6.14
C ALA A 272 -7.33 1.51 6.49
N THR A 273 -7.45 0.18 6.52
CA THR A 273 -8.74 -0.52 6.67
C THR A 273 -9.37 -0.40 8.06
N HIS A 274 -8.70 0.22 9.05
CA HIS A 274 -9.16 0.32 10.44
C HIS A 274 -9.73 -0.99 11.00
N LEU A 275 -9.23 -2.13 10.50
CA LEU A 275 -9.71 -3.44 10.89
C LEU A 275 -9.17 -3.83 12.26
N ARG A 276 -10.02 -4.48 13.04
CA ARG A 276 -9.58 -5.20 14.24
C ARG A 276 -9.17 -6.60 13.82
N SER A 277 -7.92 -6.98 14.11
CA SER A 277 -7.46 -8.35 13.99
C SER A 277 -8.28 -9.24 14.94
N VAL A 278 -8.86 -10.32 14.41
CA VAL A 278 -9.33 -11.44 15.23
C VAL A 278 -8.25 -12.51 15.13
N ILE A 279 -7.50 -12.70 16.21
CA ILE A 279 -6.51 -13.78 16.30
C ILE A 279 -7.29 -15.04 16.69
N TYR A 280 -7.23 -16.07 15.85
CA TYR A 280 -7.77 -17.41 16.14
C TYR A 280 -6.65 -18.34 16.60
#